data_AF-A0A2N3F1G1-F1
#
_entry.id   AF-A0A2N3F1G1-F1
#
_cell.length_a   1.000
_cell.length_b   1.000
_cell.length_c   1.000
_cell.angle_alpha   90.00
_cell.angle_beta   90.00
_cell.angle_gamma   90.00
#
_symmetry.space_group_name_H-M   'P 1'
#
loop_
_entity.id
_entity.type
_entity.pdbx_description
1 polymer ?
#
loop_
_entity_poly.entity_id
_entity_poly.type
_entity_poly.pdbx_seq_one_letter_code
_entity_poly.pdbx_strand_id
1 'polypeptide(L)' 'LAPIVTEAGGRFTSLGGEPGPFGGDALATNSVLHSTVLAALAAR' A
#
# COMPACT_ATOMS: atom_id res chain seq x y z
N LEU A 1 1.34 11.87 -0.54
CA LEU A 1 0.21 10.92 -0.56
C LEU A 1 0.08 10.12 0.72
N ALA A 2 1.16 9.55 1.29
CA ALA A 2 1.09 8.70 2.47
C ALA A 2 0.28 9.28 3.66
N PRO A 3 0.51 10.53 4.14
CA PRO A 3 -0.32 11.10 5.21
C PRO A 3 -1.81 11.18 4.82
N ILE A 4 -2.13 11.66 3.61
CA ILE A 4 -3.52 11.78 3.13
C ILE A 4 -4.24 10.43 3.16
N VAL A 5 -3.58 9.38 2.67
CA VAL A 5 -4.15 8.03 2.62
C VAL A 5 -4.35 7.47 4.02
N THR A 6 -3.35 7.59 4.90
CA THR A 6 -3.43 7.06 6.27
C THR A 6 -4.46 7.81 7.12
N GLU A 7 -4.53 9.14 7.03
CA GLU A 7 -5.54 9.95 7.73
C GLU A 7 -6.96 9.69 7.21
N ALA A 8 -7.11 9.29 5.95
CA ALA A 8 -8.38 8.83 5.39
C ALA A 8 -8.74 7.38 5.77
N GLY A 9 -7.96 6.72 6.63
CA GLY A 9 -8.17 5.33 7.06
C GLY A 9 -7.68 4.27 6.05
N GLY A 10 -6.97 4.68 5.01
CA GLY A 10 -6.34 3.79 4.04
C GLY A 10 -4.99 3.24 4.52
N ARG A 11 -4.40 2.37 3.69
CA ARG A 11 -3.07 1.79 3.91
C ARG A 11 -2.16 2.09 2.74
N PHE A 12 -0.93 2.48 3.04
CA PHE A 12 0.09 2.90 2.06
C PHE A 12 1.40 2.15 2.34
N THR A 13 1.86 1.33 1.39
CA THR A 13 3.11 0.55 1.48
C THR A 13 3.81 0.48 0.12
N SER A 14 5.03 -0.04 0.08
CA SER A 14 5.65 -0.56 -1.14
C SER A 14 5.04 -1.92 -1.57
N LEU A 15 5.37 -2.42 -2.75
CA LEU A 15 5.03 -3.78 -3.17
C LEU A 15 5.75 -4.87 -2.35
N GLY A 16 6.83 -4.50 -1.63
CA GLY A 16 7.46 -5.33 -0.61
C GLY A 16 6.74 -5.33 0.74
N GLY A 17 5.70 -4.50 0.91
CA GLY A 17 4.95 -4.36 2.15
C GLY A 17 5.54 -3.36 3.15
N GLU A 18 6.69 -2.74 2.85
CA GLU A 18 7.31 -1.71 3.69
C GLU A 18 6.38 -0.48 3.81
N PRO A 19 6.05 -0.03 5.04
CA PRO A 19 5.19 1.13 5.23
C PRO A 19 5.78 2.45 4.71
N GLY A 20 4.91 3.31 4.19
CA GLY A 20 5.29 4.69 3.82
C GLY A 20 5.95 4.83 2.45
N PRO A 21 6.44 6.04 2.11
CA PRO A 21 6.86 6.41 0.75
C PRO A 21 8.34 6.14 0.46
N PHE A 22 9.00 5.29 1.26
CA PHE A 22 10.46 5.12 1.19
C PHE A 22 10.90 4.00 0.24
N GLY A 23 9.96 3.22 -0.30
CA GLY A 23 10.21 2.18 -1.31
C GLY A 23 10.36 2.73 -2.73
N GLY A 24 10.75 1.86 -3.67
CA GLY A 24 10.84 2.18 -5.10
C GLY A 24 9.49 2.21 -5.83
N ASP A 25 8.43 1.79 -5.16
CA ASP A 25 7.06 1.69 -5.66
C ASP A 25 6.06 2.03 -4.54
N ALA A 26 4.77 2.08 -4.88
CA ALA A 26 3.70 2.41 -3.94
C ALA A 26 2.40 1.69 -4.25
N LEU A 27 1.75 1.18 -3.20
CA LEU A 27 0.40 0.66 -3.18
C LEU A 27 -0.42 1.40 -2.12
N ALA A 28 -1.50 2.05 -2.56
CA ALA A 28 -2.47 2.72 -1.70
C ALA A 28 -3.84 2.05 -1.86
N THR A 29 -4.48 1.65 -0.74
CA THR A 29 -5.81 1.02 -0.75
C THR A 29 -6.65 1.43 0.46
N ASN A 30 -7.91 1.02 0.50
CA ASN A 30 -8.87 1.23 1.61
C ASN A 30 -8.61 0.36 2.85
N SER A 31 -7.39 -0.12 3.06
CA SER A 31 -6.99 -1.10 4.09
C SER A 31 -7.57 -2.51 3.91
N VAL A 32 -8.88 -2.66 3.70
CA VAL A 32 -9.58 -3.96 3.55
C VAL A 32 -9.00 -4.79 2.40
N LEU A 33 -8.68 -4.15 1.27
CA LEU A 33 -8.19 -4.83 0.07
C LEU A 33 -6.66 -4.95 0.01
N HIS A 34 -5.93 -4.41 0.99
CA HIS A 34 -4.50 -4.18 0.83
C HIS A 34 -3.69 -5.48 0.66
N SER A 35 -3.94 -6.48 1.49
CA SER A 35 -3.26 -7.78 1.41
C SER A 35 -3.58 -8.50 0.10
N THR A 36 -4.84 -8.50 -0.32
CA THR A 36 -5.29 -9.14 -1.56
C THR A 36 -4.65 -8.53 -2.79
N VAL A 37 -4.61 -7.19 -2.88
CA VAL A 37 -3.99 -6.49 -4.02
C VAL A 37 -2.48 -6.67 -4.01
N LEU A 38 -1.84 -6.59 -2.84
CA LEU A 38 -0.41 -6.83 -2.71
C LEU A 38 -0.02 -8.23 -3.21
N ALA A 39 -0.78 -9.26 -2.81
CA ALA A 39 -0.57 -10.64 -3.29
C ALA A 39 -0.81 -10.79 -4.80
N ALA A 40 -1.84 -10.13 -5.35
CA ALA A 40 -2.15 -10.19 -6.77
C ALA A 40 -1.06 -9.52 -7.64
N LEU A 41 -0.39 -8.50 -7.12
CA LEU A 41 0.69 -7.81 -7.80
C LEU A 41 2.05 -8.50 -7.61
N ALA A 42 2.28 -9.15 -6.48
CA ALA A 42 3.50 -9.94 -6.22
C ALA A 42 3.62 -11.20 -7.10
N ALA A 43 2.51 -11.67 -7.68
CA ALA A 43 2.48 -12.82 -8.58
C ALA A 43 2.77 -12.48 -10.06
N ARG A 44 3.12 -11.23 -10.36
CA ARG A 44 3.41 -10.72 -11.71
C ARG A 44 4.84 -10.19 -11.79
#